data_AF-A0A8S9K093-F1
#
_entry.id   AF-A0A8S9K093-F1
#
_cell.length_a   1.000
_cell.length_b   1.000
_cell.length_c   1.000
_cell.angle_alpha   90.00
_cell.angle_beta   90.00
_cell.angle_gamma   90.00
#
_symmetry.space_group_name_H-M   'P 1'
#
loop_
_entity.id
_entity.type
_entity.pdbx_description
1 polymer ?
#
loop_
_entity_poly.entity_id
_entity_poly.type
_entity_poly.pdbx_seq_one_letter_code
_entity_poly.pdbx_strand_id
1 'polypeptide(L)'
;MGSCFGNLFRLPARRLLMGKVIHGMLTRQIITKKKHEMWPVFGGNPFRFSLVEFGEATGLPCGEFEEGYSTDYEMLPTEENYAYWEKLIGTNRDVLIEDLVRMVQGDEGMPGWRKLRLCLIIIVDGVLAPTAQKPKPSLKHVNLVKSLKKFYAFQWG
;
A
#
# COMPACT_ATOMS: atom_id res chain seq x y z
N MET A 1 -0.15 11.38 -18.28
CA MET A 1 0.49 10.37 -17.41
C MET A 1 -0.59 9.77 -16.53
N GLY A 2 -0.87 8.46 -16.65
CA GLY A 2 -1.82 7.76 -15.80
C GLY A 2 -1.13 7.18 -14.56
N SER A 3 -1.83 7.16 -13.43
CA SER A 3 -1.39 6.49 -12.19
C SER A 3 -1.56 4.96 -12.33
N CYS A 4 -0.63 4.15 -11.82
CA CYS A 4 -0.76 2.68 -11.82
C CYS A 4 -1.93 2.17 -10.97
N PHE A 5 -2.46 2.99 -10.07
CA PHE A 5 -3.61 2.67 -9.23
C PHE A 5 -4.96 2.73 -10.00
N GLY A 6 -4.96 3.08 -11.29
CA GLY A 6 -6.18 3.21 -12.08
C GLY A 6 -7.04 1.94 -12.10
N ASN A 7 -6.42 0.76 -12.25
CA ASN A 7 -7.14 -0.52 -12.23
C ASN A 7 -7.62 -0.87 -10.82
N LEU A 8 -6.83 -0.59 -9.77
CA LEU A 8 -7.24 -0.76 -8.38
C LEU A 8 -8.54 -0.01 -8.06
N PHE A 9 -8.71 1.22 -8.56
CA PHE A 9 -9.95 1.99 -8.34
C PHE A 9 -11.13 1.56 -9.22
N ARG A 10 -10.90 0.73 -10.25
CA ARG A 10 -11.98 0.12 -11.04
C ARG A 10 -12.57 -1.10 -10.37
N LEU A 11 -11.91 -1.64 -9.35
CA LEU A 11 -12.47 -2.74 -8.56
C LEU A 11 -13.81 -2.28 -7.98
N PRO A 12 -14.90 -3.02 -8.22
CA PRO A 12 -16.21 -2.60 -7.77
C PRO A 12 -16.20 -2.52 -6.25
N ALA A 13 -16.51 -1.33 -5.70
CA ALA A 13 -16.75 -1.12 -4.27
C ALA A 13 -18.10 -1.77 -3.87
N ARG A 14 -18.27 -3.07 -4.12
CA ARG A 14 -19.39 -3.80 -3.56
C ARG A 14 -19.10 -3.98 -2.07
N ARG A 15 -20.07 -3.60 -1.23
CA ARG A 15 -20.14 -3.96 0.20
C ARG A 15 -20.31 -5.47 0.32
N LEU A 16 -19.30 -6.21 -0.07
CA LEU A 16 -19.28 -7.64 0.08
C LEU A 16 -19.00 -7.92 1.56
N LEU A 17 -20.01 -8.43 2.26
CA LEU A 17 -19.87 -9.12 3.55
C LEU A 17 -19.10 -10.45 3.38
N MET A 18 -18.04 -10.44 2.56
CA MET A 18 -17.17 -11.56 2.25
C MET A 18 -16.03 -11.68 3.27
N GLY A 19 -16.04 -10.89 4.34
CA GLY A 19 -15.01 -10.95 5.38
C GLY A 19 -14.80 -12.37 5.92
N LYS A 20 -15.88 -13.14 6.11
CA LYS A 20 -15.79 -14.56 6.51
C LYS A 20 -15.20 -15.46 5.42
N VAL A 21 -15.49 -15.19 4.15
CA VAL A 21 -14.96 -15.95 3.01
C VAL A 21 -13.48 -15.66 2.83
N ILE A 22 -13.09 -14.38 2.82
CA ILE A 22 -11.70 -13.93 2.72
C ILE A 22 -10.89 -14.44 3.92
N HIS A 23 -11.41 -14.27 5.14
CA HIS A 23 -10.77 -14.82 6.33
C HIS A 23 -10.62 -16.34 6.25
N GLY A 24 -11.64 -17.04 5.76
CA GLY A 24 -11.56 -18.48 5.51
C GLY A 24 -10.47 -18.86 4.51
N MET A 25 -10.36 -18.14 3.39
CA MET A 25 -9.31 -18.35 2.39
C MET A 25 -7.90 -18.08 2.95
N LEU A 26 -7.73 -17.02 3.75
CA LEU A 26 -6.44 -16.65 4.35
C LEU A 26 -6.01 -17.62 5.47
N THR A 27 -6.96 -18.16 6.23
CA THR A 27 -6.67 -19.08 7.35
C THR A 27 -6.61 -20.53 6.93
N ARG A 28 -7.30 -20.92 5.85
CA ARG A 28 -7.30 -22.28 5.29
C ARG A 28 -6.52 -22.29 3.99
N GLN A 29 -5.20 -22.34 4.10
CA GLN A 29 -4.30 -22.39 2.96
C GLN A 29 -3.25 -23.49 3.10
N ILE A 30 -2.78 -24.00 1.96
CA ILE A 30 -1.63 -24.92 1.91
C ILE A 30 -0.35 -24.10 2.03
N ILE A 31 0.49 -24.44 3.00
CA ILE A 31 1.81 -23.82 3.17
C ILE A 31 2.75 -24.41 2.12
N THR A 32 3.36 -23.56 1.30
CA THR A 32 4.31 -23.96 0.26
C THR A 32 5.64 -23.23 0.43
N LYS A 33 6.71 -23.75 -0.21
CA LYS A 33 8.02 -23.08 -0.26
C LYS A 33 8.07 -21.92 -1.27
N LYS A 34 7.01 -21.71 -2.05
CA LYS A 34 6.98 -20.70 -3.10
C LYS A 34 6.54 -19.36 -2.50
N LYS A 35 7.45 -18.38 -2.49
CA LYS A 35 7.26 -17.10 -1.78
C LYS A 35 6.18 -16.20 -2.36
N HIS A 36 5.87 -16.33 -3.65
CA HIS A 36 4.96 -15.44 -4.38
C HIS A 36 3.65 -16.13 -4.76
N GLU A 37 3.28 -17.21 -4.07
CA GLU A 37 2.04 -17.94 -4.27
C GLU A 37 1.34 -18.18 -2.93
N MET A 38 0.04 -17.92 -2.88
CA MET A 38 -0.87 -18.39 -1.84
C MET A 38 -1.78 -19.50 -2.40
N TRP A 39 -2.11 -20.47 -1.55
CA TRP A 39 -2.90 -21.64 -1.93
C TRP A 39 -4.12 -21.80 -1.01
N PRO A 40 -5.09 -20.87 -1.07
CA PRO A 40 -6.34 -20.97 -0.31
C PRO A 40 -7.14 -22.22 -0.70
N VAL A 41 -7.84 -22.80 0.27
CA VAL A 41 -8.68 -23.98 0.12
C VAL A 41 -10.15 -23.59 0.21
N PHE A 42 -10.90 -23.78 -0.87
CA PHE A 42 -12.33 -23.51 -0.94
C PHE A 42 -13.10 -24.75 -1.41
N GLY A 43 -14.14 -25.14 -0.67
CA GLY A 43 -14.92 -26.34 -0.99
C GLY A 43 -14.09 -27.63 -1.02
N GLY A 44 -13.01 -27.70 -0.23
CA GLY A 44 -12.06 -28.82 -0.22
C GLY A 44 -11.01 -28.80 -1.32
N ASN A 45 -11.08 -27.84 -2.25
CA ASN A 45 -10.15 -27.74 -3.36
C ASN A 45 -9.19 -26.56 -3.17
N PRO A 46 -7.86 -26.79 -3.22
CA PRO A 46 -6.90 -25.71 -3.25
C PRO A 46 -6.89 -25.06 -4.64
N PHE A 47 -6.73 -23.74 -4.68
CA PHE A 47 -6.41 -23.02 -5.93
C PHE A 47 -5.25 -22.07 -5.70
N ARG A 48 -4.49 -21.81 -6.77
CA ARG A 48 -3.34 -20.91 -6.73
C ARG A 48 -3.80 -19.47 -6.92
N PHE A 49 -3.27 -18.56 -6.10
CA PHE A 49 -3.25 -17.14 -6.36
C PHE A 49 -1.81 -16.65 -6.16
N SER A 50 -1.26 -15.95 -7.15
CA SER A 50 0.15 -15.61 -7.25
C SER A 50 0.33 -14.13 -7.53
N LEU A 51 1.58 -13.69 -7.48
CA LEU A 51 1.95 -12.32 -7.84
C LEU A 51 1.48 -11.92 -9.25
N VAL A 52 1.38 -12.87 -10.19
CA VAL A 52 0.84 -12.62 -11.53
C VAL A 52 -0.65 -12.25 -11.47
N GLU A 53 -1.47 -13.08 -10.80
CA GLU A 53 -2.90 -12.80 -10.66
C GLU A 53 -3.14 -11.50 -9.85
N PHE A 54 -2.28 -11.20 -8.87
CA PHE A 54 -2.32 -9.94 -8.14
C PHE A 54 -2.04 -8.72 -9.05
N GLY A 55 -1.00 -8.79 -9.87
CA GLY A 55 -0.66 -7.73 -10.84
C GLY A 55 -1.75 -7.52 -11.88
N GLU A 56 -2.35 -8.60 -12.40
CA GLU A 56 -3.47 -8.52 -13.35
C GLU A 56 -4.72 -7.88 -12.72
N ALA A 57 -5.07 -8.28 -11.50
CA ALA A 57 -6.25 -7.78 -10.80
C ALA A 57 -6.12 -6.30 -10.38
N THR A 58 -4.93 -5.89 -9.90
CA THR A 58 -4.71 -4.55 -9.36
C THR A 58 -4.15 -3.56 -10.38
N GLY A 59 -3.48 -4.04 -11.42
CA GLY A 59 -2.69 -3.24 -12.36
C GLY A 59 -1.42 -2.64 -11.77
N LEU A 60 -1.04 -3.04 -10.56
CA LEU A 60 0.16 -2.54 -9.90
C LEU A 60 1.43 -3.21 -10.48
N PRO A 61 2.55 -2.48 -10.60
CA PRO A 61 3.84 -3.07 -10.90
C PRO A 61 4.22 -4.15 -9.89
N CYS A 62 4.56 -5.34 -10.39
CA CYS A 62 4.89 -6.54 -9.60
C CYS A 62 6.14 -7.24 -10.17
N GLY A 63 7.06 -6.46 -10.74
CA GLY A 63 8.33 -6.94 -11.26
C GLY A 63 9.36 -7.11 -10.14
N GLU A 64 10.58 -7.46 -10.53
CA GLU A 64 11.70 -7.58 -9.59
C GLU A 64 12.13 -6.20 -9.07
N PHE A 65 12.54 -6.17 -7.80
CA PHE A 65 13.20 -5.00 -7.25
C PHE A 65 14.59 -4.80 -7.86
N GLU A 66 15.11 -3.58 -7.80
CA GLU A 66 16.49 -3.30 -8.18
C GLU A 66 17.48 -4.13 -7.33
N GLU A 67 18.61 -4.50 -7.91
CA GLU A 67 19.62 -5.30 -7.23
C GLU A 67 20.10 -4.61 -5.95
N GLY A 68 20.14 -5.35 -4.84
CA GLY A 68 20.49 -4.82 -3.52
C GLY A 68 19.32 -4.20 -2.74
N TYR A 69 18.11 -4.15 -3.30
CA TYR A 69 16.92 -3.74 -2.57
C TYR A 69 16.51 -4.80 -1.54
N SER A 70 16.27 -4.37 -0.30
CA SER A 70 15.70 -5.22 0.76
C SER A 70 14.30 -4.74 1.12
N THR A 71 13.34 -5.67 1.15
CA THR A 71 11.96 -5.40 1.59
C THR A 71 11.91 -4.99 3.06
N ASP A 72 12.83 -5.55 3.85
CA ASP A 72 12.93 -5.33 5.30
C ASP A 72 13.74 -4.07 5.64
N TYR A 73 14.22 -3.34 4.62
CA TYR A 73 14.92 -2.09 4.83
C TYR A 73 13.98 -1.01 5.38
N GLU A 74 14.31 -0.54 6.58
CA GLU A 74 13.75 0.67 7.16
C GLU A 74 14.63 1.88 6.85
N MET A 75 13.98 2.97 6.43
CA MET A 75 14.67 4.23 6.15
C MET A 75 15.15 4.86 7.45
N LEU A 76 16.44 5.22 7.52
CA LEU A 76 17.02 5.82 8.71
C LEU A 76 16.32 7.15 9.07
N PRO A 77 16.01 7.38 10.36
CA PRO A 77 15.33 8.57 10.84
C PRO A 77 16.29 9.78 10.93
N THR A 78 16.83 10.23 9.80
CA THR A 78 17.68 11.44 9.73
C THR A 78 16.83 12.69 9.55
N GLU A 79 17.38 13.85 9.92
CA GLU A 79 16.71 15.14 9.75
C GLU A 79 16.41 15.44 8.28
N GLU A 80 17.26 15.02 7.34
CA GLU A 80 16.98 15.18 5.90
C GLU A 80 15.79 14.34 5.44
N ASN A 81 15.62 13.14 6.00
CA ASN A 81 14.50 12.26 5.67
C ASN A 81 13.18 12.78 6.28
N TYR A 82 13.23 13.39 7.46
CA TYR A 82 12.08 14.03 8.10
C TYR A 82 11.73 15.41 7.54
N ALA A 83 12.66 16.13 6.92
CA ALA A 83 12.37 17.46 6.34
C ALA A 83 11.15 17.45 5.40
N TYR A 84 10.97 16.36 4.65
CA TYR A 84 9.79 16.21 3.78
C TYR A 84 8.55 15.68 4.48
N TRP A 85 8.73 14.83 5.49
CA TRP A 85 7.65 14.44 6.38
C TRP A 85 6.99 15.67 7.01
N GLU A 86 7.80 16.55 7.59
CA GLU A 86 7.33 17.76 8.27
C GLU A 86 6.65 18.72 7.29
N LYS A 87 7.19 18.85 6.07
CA LYS A 87 6.54 19.61 4.99
C LYS A 87 5.18 19.04 4.58
N LEU A 88 5.03 17.72 4.56
CA LEU A 88 3.83 17.06 4.01
C LEU A 88 2.75 16.85 5.08
N ILE A 89 3.14 16.32 6.23
CA ILE A 89 2.27 15.85 7.32
C ILE A 89 2.29 16.85 8.49
N GLY A 90 3.48 17.35 8.85
CA GLY A 90 3.69 18.23 9.99
C GLY A 90 4.68 17.64 10.99
N THR A 91 4.86 18.33 12.13
CA THR A 91 5.86 17.97 13.15
C THR A 91 5.48 16.74 13.97
N ASN A 92 4.21 16.31 13.96
CA ASN A 92 3.79 15.09 14.64
C ASN A 92 4.29 13.84 13.91
N ARG A 93 5.26 13.14 14.52
CA ARG A 93 5.84 11.90 14.00
C ARG A 93 5.02 10.65 14.37
N ASP A 94 4.06 10.77 15.29
CA ASP A 94 3.19 9.67 15.75
C ASP A 94 1.80 9.66 15.10
N VAL A 95 1.61 10.44 14.05
CA VAL A 95 0.37 10.53 13.27
C VAL A 95 -0.07 9.17 12.72
N LEU A 96 -1.36 8.89 12.81
CA LEU A 96 -1.94 7.68 12.24
C LEU A 96 -2.45 7.93 10.82
N ILE A 97 -2.64 6.87 10.04
CA ILE A 97 -3.27 6.98 8.72
C ILE A 97 -4.69 7.55 8.84
N GLU A 98 -5.42 7.24 9.92
CA GLU A 98 -6.74 7.85 10.16
C GLU A 98 -6.68 9.38 10.32
N ASP A 99 -5.61 9.91 10.90
CA ASP A 99 -5.42 11.35 11.04
C ASP A 99 -5.14 12.00 9.67
N LEU A 100 -4.38 11.32 8.80
CA LEU A 100 -4.19 11.78 7.43
C LEU A 100 -5.50 11.80 6.64
N VAL A 101 -6.36 10.79 6.83
CA VAL A 101 -7.71 10.77 6.22
C VAL A 101 -8.53 11.97 6.69
N ARG A 102 -8.59 12.22 8.01
CA ARG A 102 -9.27 13.39 8.58
C ARG A 102 -8.70 14.70 8.02
N MET A 103 -7.37 14.80 7.88
CA MET A 103 -6.70 15.97 7.32
C MET A 103 -7.11 16.24 5.86
N VAL A 104 -7.12 15.21 5.02
CA VAL A 104 -7.50 15.31 3.60
C VAL A 104 -8.99 15.64 3.41
N GLN A 105 -9.84 15.16 4.31
CA GLN A 105 -11.28 15.39 4.27
C GLN A 105 -11.68 16.76 4.87
N GLY A 106 -10.99 17.22 5.91
CA GLY A 106 -11.33 18.44 6.64
C GLY A 106 -10.73 19.72 6.07
N ASP A 107 -9.65 19.64 5.29
CA ASP A 107 -9.02 20.82 4.67
C ASP A 107 -9.43 20.96 3.20
N GLU A 108 -10.48 21.76 2.96
CA GLU A 108 -10.96 22.11 1.63
C GLU A 108 -9.97 23.00 0.86
N GLY A 109 -9.14 23.78 1.56
CA GLY A 109 -8.13 24.68 0.99
C GLY A 109 -6.81 23.99 0.63
N MET A 110 -6.70 22.67 0.88
CA MET A 110 -5.44 21.95 0.70
C MET A 110 -4.96 22.00 -0.76
N PRO A 111 -3.70 22.41 -1.02
CA PRO A 111 -3.13 22.37 -2.36
C PRO A 111 -3.18 20.96 -2.96
N GLY A 112 -3.62 20.86 -4.23
CA GLY A 112 -3.82 19.56 -4.89
C GLY A 112 -2.58 18.65 -4.89
N TRP A 113 -1.37 19.22 -5.00
CA TRP A 113 -0.12 18.45 -4.95
C TRP A 113 0.11 17.76 -3.60
N ARG A 114 -0.33 18.40 -2.51
CA ARG A 114 -0.22 17.91 -1.13
C ARG A 114 -1.29 16.85 -0.90
N LYS A 115 -2.54 17.18 -1.27
CA LYS A 115 -3.70 16.28 -1.18
C LYS A 115 -3.45 14.96 -1.89
N LEU A 116 -2.93 15.01 -3.11
CA LEU A 116 -2.58 13.82 -3.89
C LEU A 116 -1.58 12.91 -3.14
N ARG A 117 -0.49 13.47 -2.60
CA ARG A 117 0.56 12.69 -1.94
C ARG A 117 0.09 12.06 -0.64
N LEU A 118 -0.70 12.79 0.15
CA LEU A 118 -1.35 12.23 1.34
C LEU A 118 -2.30 11.08 0.96
N CYS A 119 -3.09 11.22 -0.10
CA CYS A 119 -3.95 10.14 -0.58
C CYS A 119 -3.14 8.90 -1.00
N LEU A 120 -2.02 9.08 -1.70
CA LEU A 120 -1.14 7.97 -2.10
C LEU A 120 -0.55 7.24 -0.89
N ILE A 121 -0.13 7.97 0.14
CA ILE A 121 0.33 7.39 1.41
C ILE A 121 -0.80 6.61 2.08
N ILE A 122 -2.01 7.18 2.16
CA ILE A 122 -3.19 6.52 2.75
C ILE A 122 -3.49 5.20 2.04
N ILE A 123 -3.40 5.16 0.70
CA ILE A 123 -3.64 3.94 -0.08
C ILE A 123 -2.56 2.89 0.23
N VAL A 124 -1.29 3.28 0.22
CA VAL A 124 -0.20 2.33 0.42
C VAL A 124 -0.13 1.85 1.87
N ASP A 125 0.06 2.76 2.82
CA ASP A 125 0.27 2.41 4.23
C ASP A 125 -1.03 2.03 4.95
N GLY A 126 -2.19 2.46 4.44
CA GLY A 126 -3.49 2.15 5.02
C GLY A 126 -4.19 0.94 4.42
N VAL A 127 -3.93 0.60 3.16
CA VAL A 127 -4.69 -0.44 2.44
C VAL A 127 -3.79 -1.55 1.88
N LEU A 128 -2.71 -1.20 1.19
CA LEU A 128 -1.88 -2.20 0.48
C LEU A 128 -0.86 -2.89 1.39
N ALA A 129 -0.17 -2.12 2.23
CA ALA A 129 0.91 -2.59 3.09
C ALA A 129 0.72 -2.12 4.56
N PRO A 130 -0.46 -2.35 5.18
CA PRO A 130 -0.64 -2.01 6.58
C PRO A 130 0.26 -2.86 7.47
N THR A 131 1.11 -2.21 8.25
CA THR A 131 2.06 -2.87 9.17
C THR A 131 1.47 -3.17 10.55
N ALA A 132 0.35 -2.52 10.89
CA ALA A 132 -0.31 -2.65 12.19
C ALA A 132 -1.82 -2.39 12.07
N GLN A 133 -2.59 -2.82 13.07
CA GLN A 133 -4.04 -2.55 13.15
C GLN A 133 -4.35 -1.05 13.16
N LYS A 134 -3.48 -0.24 13.76
CA LYS A 134 -3.48 1.22 13.67
C LYS A 134 -2.26 1.63 12.85
N PRO A 135 -2.37 1.65 11.51
CA PRO A 135 -1.23 1.89 10.66
C PRO A 135 -0.74 3.33 10.80
N LYS A 136 0.57 3.50 10.75
CA LYS A 136 1.28 4.78 10.67
C LYS A 136 1.88 4.93 9.26
N PRO A 137 1.99 6.16 8.73
CA PRO A 137 2.75 6.39 7.50
C PRO A 137 4.20 5.94 7.66
N SER A 138 4.75 5.27 6.65
CA SER A 138 6.17 4.91 6.68
C SER A 138 7.04 6.06 6.18
N LEU A 139 8.17 6.30 6.85
CA LEU A 139 9.13 7.32 6.41
C LEU A 139 9.63 7.05 4.98
N LYS A 140 9.77 5.76 4.63
CA LYS A 140 10.11 5.26 3.31
C LYS A 140 9.10 5.70 2.24
N HIS A 141 7.80 5.47 2.45
CA HIS A 141 6.77 5.82 1.48
C HIS A 141 6.55 7.34 1.40
N VAL A 142 6.64 8.04 2.53
CA VAL A 142 6.61 9.51 2.58
C VAL A 142 7.74 10.12 1.74
N ASN A 143 8.94 9.54 1.80
CA ASN A 143 10.05 9.97 0.95
C ASN A 143 9.88 9.53 -0.51
N LEU A 144 9.28 8.38 -0.77
CA LEU A 144 9.03 7.88 -2.13
C LEU A 144 8.07 8.81 -2.91
N VAL A 145 7.02 9.34 -2.26
CA VAL A 145 6.07 10.27 -2.90
C VAL A 145 6.65 11.65 -3.23
N LYS A 146 7.91 11.95 -2.84
CA LYS A 146 8.64 13.12 -3.37
C LYS A 146 8.64 13.10 -4.90
N SER A 147 8.93 11.93 -5.47
CA SER A 147 8.93 11.69 -6.92
C SER A 147 7.80 10.76 -7.30
N LEU A 148 6.70 11.33 -7.82
CA LEU A 148 5.57 10.54 -8.31
C LEU A 148 5.95 9.56 -9.42
N LYS A 149 6.95 9.91 -10.24
CA LYS A 149 7.48 8.99 -11.26
C LYS A 149 8.08 7.73 -10.64
N LYS A 150 8.93 7.90 -9.61
CA LYS A 150 9.51 6.75 -8.89
C LYS A 150 8.44 5.97 -8.13
N PHE A 151 7.50 6.68 -7.50
CA PHE A 151 6.40 6.06 -6.77
C PHE A 151 5.50 5.19 -7.66
N TYR A 152 5.11 5.67 -8.85
CA TYR A 152 4.27 4.89 -9.76
C TYR A 152 5.01 3.74 -10.44
N ALA A 153 6.34 3.79 -10.52
CA ALA A 153 7.18 2.72 -11.06
C ALA A 153 7.65 1.72 -10.00
N PHE A 154 7.35 1.96 -8.72
CA PHE A 154 7.75 1.09 -7.62
C PHE A 154 7.01 -0.26 -7.68
N GLN A 155 7.69 -1.35 -7.34
CA GLN A 155 7.11 -2.69 -7.32
C GLN A 155 6.29 -2.88 -6.03
N TRP A 156 4.97 -2.94 -6.16
CA TRP A 156 4.02 -2.96 -5.04
C TRP A 156 3.53 -4.36 -4.66
N GLY A 157 3.86 -5.37 -5.48
CA GLY A 157 3.51 -6.77 -5.22
C GLY A 157 4.64 -7.56 -4.59
#